data_AF-A0A521GPQ7-F1
#
_entry.id   AF-A0A521GPQ7-F1
#
_cell.length_a   1.000
_cell.length_b   1.000
_cell.length_c   1.000
_cell.angle_alpha   90.00
_cell.angle_beta   90.00
_cell.angle_gamma   90.00
#
_symmetry.space_group_name_H-M   'P 1'
#
loop_
_entity.id
_entity.type
_entity.pdbx_description
1 polymer ?
#
loop_
_entity_poly.entity_id
_entity_poly.type
_entity_poly.pdbx_seq_one_letter_code
_entity_poly.pdbx_strand_id
1 'polypeptide(L)' 'MANNLKAIFAEESKYFSCIKTGLLAHMQGYPPSVSVEMARKSLPSTVRPSFFEVEEACSKVTL' A
#
# COMPACT_ATOMS: atom_id res chain seq x y z
N MET A 1 -11.69 19.48 -18.56
CA MET A 1 -10.62 18.47 -18.72
C MET A 1 -9.54 18.52 -17.64
N ALA A 2 -8.98 19.70 -17.30
CA ALA A 2 -7.85 19.80 -16.35
C ALA A 2 -8.13 19.27 -14.93
N ASN A 3 -9.35 19.41 -14.41
CA ASN A 3 -9.69 18.94 -13.05
C ASN A 3 -9.72 17.41 -12.95
N ASN A 4 -10.19 16.73 -14.00
CA ASN A 4 -10.22 15.26 -14.05
C ASN A 4 -8.79 14.68 -14.07
N LEU A 5 -7.88 15.32 -14.81
CA LEU A 5 -6.49 14.89 -14.86
C LEU A 5 -5.79 15.01 -13.49
N LYS A 6 -6.07 16.08 -12.75
CA LYS A 6 -5.58 16.25 -11.37
C LYS A 6 -6.11 15.16 -10.43
N ALA A 7 -7.38 14.80 -10.55
CA ALA A 7 -7.99 13.75 -9.74
C ALA A 7 -7.34 12.39 -10.01
N ILE A 8 -7.12 12.04 -11.28
CA ILE A 8 -6.43 10.80 -11.68
C ILE A 8 -5.01 10.77 -11.10
N PHE A 9 -4.24 11.85 -11.28
CA PHE A 9 -2.88 11.93 -10.76
C PHE A 9 -2.82 11.80 -9.23
N ALA A 10 -3.78 12.41 -8.52
CA ALA A 10 -3.86 12.32 -7.07
C ALA A 10 -4.18 10.89 -6.60
N GLU A 11 -5.02 10.14 -7.34
CA GLU A 11 -5.28 8.73 -7.04
C GLU A 11 -4.04 7.86 -7.30
N GLU A 12 -3.39 8.00 -8.46
CA GLU A 12 -2.17 7.23 -8.78
C GLU A 12 -1.04 7.50 -7.78
N SER A 13 -0.88 8.76 -7.35
CA SER A 13 0.13 9.14 -6.35
C SER A 13 -0.03 8.39 -5.03
N LYS A 14 -1.27 8.06 -4.62
CA LYS A 14 -1.53 7.28 -3.40
C LYS A 14 -0.99 5.86 -3.52
N TYR A 15 -1.12 5.25 -4.70
CA TYR A 15 -0.60 3.91 -4.97
C TYR A 15 0.92 3.86 -4.81
N PHE A 16 1.63 4.81 -5.43
CA PHE A 16 3.10 4.91 -5.29
C PHE A 16 3.53 5.24 -3.86
N SER A 17 2.76 6.07 -3.14
CA SER A 17 3.02 6.38 -1.73
C SER A 17 2.94 5.13 -0.84
N CYS A 18 1.99 4.23 -1.13
CA CYS A 18 1.84 2.97 -0.40
C CYS A 18 3.07 2.06 -0.57
N ILE A 19 3.49 1.84 -1.83
CA ILE A 19 4.67 1.03 -2.15
C ILE A 19 5.91 1.61 -1.50
N LYS A 20 6.11 2.93 -1.63
CA LYS A 20 7.23 3.64 -1.01
C LYS A 20 7.27 3.45 0.50
N THR A 21 6.11 3.52 1.17
CA THR A 21 6.03 3.34 2.62
C THR A 21 6.44 1.93 3.05
N GLY A 22 5.98 0.89 2.33
CA GLY A 22 6.39 -0.48 2.61
C GLY A 22 7.87 -0.73 2.41
N LEU A 23 8.44 -0.20 1.32
CA LEU A 23 9.88 -0.30 1.04
C LEU A 23 10.72 0.42 2.10
N LEU A 24 10.34 1.65 2.46
CA LEU A 24 11.04 2.40 3.49
C LEU A 24 10.99 1.70 4.85
N ALA A 25 9.84 1.12 5.22
CA ALA A 25 9.72 0.34 6.44
C ALA A 25 10.68 -0.87 6.42
N HIS A 26 10.73 -1.60 5.30
CA HIS A 26 11.64 -2.74 5.21
C HIS A 26 13.12 -2.31 5.27
N MET A 27 13.47 -1.20 4.59
CA MET A 27 14.82 -0.61 4.65
C MET A 27 15.22 -0.15 6.06
N GLN A 28 14.26 0.20 6.91
CA GLN A 28 14.51 0.58 8.31
C GLN A 28 14.71 -0.64 9.24
N GLY A 29 14.67 -1.86 8.70
CA GLY A 29 14.88 -3.09 9.45
C GLY A 29 13.60 -3.68 10.04
N TYR A 30 12.42 -3.19 9.65
CA TYR A 30 11.17 -3.84 10.03
C TYR A 30 11.00 -5.19 9.31
N PRO A 31 10.46 -6.22 10.00
CA PRO A 31 10.21 -7.51 9.37
C PRO A 31 9.18 -7.38 8.23
N PRO A 32 9.17 -8.31 7.24
CA PRO A 32 8.31 -8.21 6.07
C PRO A 32 6.82 -8.02 6.40
N SER A 33 6.30 -8.75 7.39
CA SER A 33 4.89 -8.64 7.83
C SER A 33 4.54 -7.24 8.35
N VAL A 34 5.41 -6.65 9.17
CA VAL A 34 5.23 -5.29 9.70
C VAL A 34 5.36 -4.26 8.58
N SER A 35 6.28 -4.47 7.64
CA SER A 35 6.47 -3.57 6.50
C SER A 35 5.23 -3.52 5.59
N VAL A 36 4.61 -4.68 5.33
CA VAL A 36 3.36 -4.79 4.58
C VAL A 36 2.20 -4.13 5.33
N GLU A 37 2.11 -4.30 6.66
CA GLU A 37 1.06 -3.64 7.46
C GLU A 37 1.22 -2.10 7.49
N MET A 38 2.46 -1.59 7.51
CA MET A 38 2.73 -0.16 7.41
C MET A 38 2.33 0.40 6.04
N ALA A 39 2.59 -0.35 4.97
CA ALA A 39 2.11 -0.02 3.63
C ALA A 39 0.57 0.02 3.58
N ARG A 40 -0.11 -1.00 4.12
CA ARG A 40 -1.58 -1.05 4.19
C ARG A 40 -2.18 0.14 4.94
N LYS A 41 -1.56 0.53 6.07
CA LYS A 41 -2.01 1.67 6.88
C LYS A 41 -1.82 3.03 6.20
N SER A 42 -0.93 3.14 5.21
CA SER A 42 -0.74 4.37 4.44
C SER A 42 -1.90 4.67 3.47
N LEU A 43 -2.71 3.67 3.14
CA LEU A 43 -3.86 3.82 2.24
C LEU A 43 -5.04 4.52 2.96
N PRO A 44 -5.85 5.32 2.23
CA PRO A 44 -7.11 5.87 2.74
C PRO A 44 -8.06 4.77 3.20
N SER A 45 -8.87 5.04 4.23
CA SER A 45 -9.81 4.06 4.81
C SER A 45 -10.81 3.49 3.82
N THR A 46 -11.20 4.25 2.80
CA THR A 46 -12.16 3.85 1.76
C THR A 46 -11.65 2.76 0.83
N VAL A 47 -10.33 2.62 0.68
CA VAL A 47 -9.68 1.68 -0.24
C VAL A 47 -8.70 0.75 0.48
N ARG A 48 -8.63 0.86 1.81
CA ARG A 48 -7.73 0.04 2.63
C ARG A 48 -8.33 -1.36 2.76
N PRO A 49 -7.64 -2.40 2.27
CA PRO A 49 -8.09 -3.78 2.49
C PRO A 49 -7.99 -4.15 3.96
N SER A 50 -8.76 -5.14 4.39
CA SER A 50 -8.63 -5.72 5.72
C SER A 50 -7.27 -6.41 5.88
N PHE A 51 -6.87 -6.63 7.13
CA PHE A 51 -5.64 -7.37 7.43
C PHE A 51 -5.68 -8.80 6.82
N PHE A 52 -6.82 -9.48 6.95
CA PHE A 52 -6.99 -10.85 6.46
C PHE A 52 -6.87 -10.97 4.94
N GLU A 53 -7.41 -10.01 4.18
CA GLU A 53 -7.29 -10.00 2.72
C GLU A 53 -5.83 -9.86 2.27
N VAL A 54 -5.04 -9.05 2.99
CA VAL A 54 -3.62 -8.86 2.69
C VAL A 54 -2.81 -10.11 3.04
N GLU A 55 -3.05 -10.72 4.18
CA GLU A 55 -2.40 -11.99 4.58
C GLU A 55 -2.73 -13.12 3.59
N GLU A 56 -3.98 -13.22 3.15
CA GLU A 56 -4.40 -14.20 2.15
C GLU A 56 -3.69 -13.95 0.81
N ALA A 57 -3.60 -12.70 0.37
CA ALA A 57 -2.88 -12.33 -0.84
C ALA A 57 -1.38 -12.64 -0.75
N CYS A 58 -0.73 -12.33 0.38
CA CYS A 58 0.68 -12.67 0.63
C CYS A 58 0.91 -14.18 0.65
N SER A 59 -0.01 -14.94 1.24
CA SER A 59 0.06 -16.41 1.30
C SER A 59 -0.04 -17.04 -0.10
N LYS A 60 -0.90 -16.48 -0.97
CA LYS A 60 -1.07 -16.94 -2.36
C LYS A 60 0.15 -16.72 -3.26
N VAL A 61 1.05 -15.79 -2.90
CA VAL A 61 2.26 -15.46 -3.69
C VAL A 61 3.43 -16.40 -3.38
N THR A 62 3.38 -17.13 -2.27
CA THR A 62 4.42 -18.12 -1.92
C THR A 62 4.15 -19.40 -2.70
N LEU A 63 4.99 -19.69 -3.70
CA LEU A 63 5.02 -20.97 -4.43
C LEU A 63 5.35 -22.14 -3.51
#